data_AF-A0A833FXU8-F1
#
_entry.id   AF-A0A833FXU8-F1
#
_cell.length_a   1.000
_cell.length_b   1.000
_cell.length_c   1.000
_cell.angle_alpha   90.00
_cell.angle_beta   90.00
_cell.angle_gamma   90.00
#
_symmetry.space_group_name_H-M   'P 1'
#
loop_
_entity.id
_entity.type
_entity.pdbx_description
1 polymer ?
#
loop_
_entity_poly.entity_id
_entity_poly.type
_entity_poly.pdbx_seq_one_letter_code
_entity_poly.pdbx_strand_id
1 'polypeptide(L)' 'YGEGYIYDHDTPEGFSGQNYFPEEISRKVFYQPVERGFEREVQKRLTYWKKLRDVFQKSNF' A
#
# COMPACT_ATOMS: atom_id res chain seq x y z
N TYR A 1 2.16 -19.50 -12.21
CA TYR A 1 1.40 -18.87 -11.11
C TYR A 1 2.40 -18.17 -10.20
N GLY A 2 2.43 -16.84 -10.16
CA GLY A 2 3.38 -16.06 -9.36
C GLY A 2 4.37 -15.18 -10.15
N GLU A 3 4.28 -15.16 -11.48
CA GLU A 3 5.07 -14.19 -12.26
C GLU A 3 4.69 -12.76 -11.86
N GLY A 4 5.68 -11.96 -11.52
CA GLY A 4 5.49 -10.57 -11.08
C GLY A 4 5.09 -10.39 -9.61
N TYR A 5 4.96 -11.45 -8.81
CA TYR A 5 4.79 -11.29 -7.36
C TYR A 5 6.09 -10.80 -6.72
N ILE A 6 6.00 -9.74 -5.93
CA ILE A 6 7.11 -9.17 -5.15
C ILE A 6 6.80 -9.42 -3.69
N TYR A 7 7.68 -10.14 -3.02
CA TYR A 7 7.56 -10.37 -1.59
C TYR A 7 7.86 -9.08 -0.83
N ASP A 8 6.92 -8.61 -0.02
CA ASP A 8 7.01 -7.31 0.67
C ASP A 8 8.31 -7.19 1.50
N HIS A 9 8.71 -8.26 2.19
CA HIS A 9 9.87 -8.24 3.09
C HIS A 9 11.22 -8.15 2.38
N ASP A 10 11.29 -8.47 1.08
CA ASP A 10 12.54 -8.36 0.31
C ASP A 10 12.78 -6.93 -0.20
N THR A 11 11.78 -6.05 -0.10
CA THR A 11 11.94 -4.64 -0.49
C THR A 11 12.58 -3.82 0.64
N PRO A 12 13.38 -2.77 0.32
CA PRO A 12 14.04 -1.95 1.33
C PRO A 12 13.09 -1.35 2.37
N GLU A 13 11.87 -1.03 1.95
CA GLU A 13 10.82 -0.44 2.78
C GLU A 13 9.95 -1.50 3.48
N GLY A 14 10.19 -2.80 3.25
CA GLY A 14 9.33 -3.89 3.72
C GLY A 14 7.91 -3.82 3.15
N PHE A 15 7.76 -3.20 1.98
CA PHE A 15 6.50 -2.90 1.32
C PHE A 15 6.68 -2.78 -0.20
N SER A 16 6.13 -3.74 -0.94
CA SER A 16 6.21 -3.83 -2.40
C SER A 16 5.36 -2.80 -3.14
N GLY A 17 4.39 -2.20 -2.46
CA GLY A 17 3.46 -1.26 -3.07
C GLY A 17 2.47 -1.89 -4.06
N GLN A 18 2.48 -3.21 -4.27
CA GLN A 18 1.66 -3.89 -5.28
C GLN A 18 0.15 -3.61 -5.13
N ASN A 19 -0.55 -3.74 -6.25
CA ASN A 19 -2.00 -3.73 -6.25
C ASN A 19 -2.51 -5.16 -6.05
N TYR A 20 -3.12 -5.38 -4.90
CA TYR A 20 -3.67 -6.69 -4.53
C TYR A 20 -5.15 -6.85 -4.92
N PHE A 21 -5.75 -5.82 -5.52
CA PHE A 21 -7.07 -5.94 -6.13
C PHE A 21 -6.97 -6.64 -7.50
N PRO A 22 -8.02 -7.36 -7.93
CA PRO A 22 -8.12 -7.84 -9.31
C PRO A 22 -7.95 -6.69 -10.31
N GLU A 23 -7.41 -6.97 -11.49
CA GLU A 23 -7.13 -5.97 -12.53
C GLU A 23 -8.41 -5.24 -12.99
N GLU A 24 -9.55 -5.93 -12.95
CA GLU A 24 -10.86 -5.40 -13.35
C GLU A 24 -11.44 -4.42 -12.32
N ILE A 25 -10.84 -4.32 -11.13
CA ILE A 25 -11.34 -3.52 -10.03
C ILE A 25 -10.30 -2.45 -9.66
N SER A 26 -10.67 -1.19 -9.86
CA SER A 26 -9.87 -0.08 -9.37
C SER A 26 -9.72 -0.14 -7.85
N ARG A 27 -8.57 0.29 -7.35
CA ARG A 27 -8.27 0.27 -5.92
C ARG A 27 -9.29 1.09 -5.14
N LYS A 28 -9.98 0.44 -4.18
CA LYS A 28 -10.97 1.08 -3.30
C LYS A 28 -10.45 1.22 -1.86
N VAL A 29 -10.94 2.23 -1.16
CA VAL A 29 -10.66 2.44 0.27
C VAL A 29 -11.88 1.98 1.07
N PHE A 30 -11.74 0.86 1.79
CA PHE A 30 -12.83 0.28 2.59
C PHE A 30 -12.73 0.62 4.09
N TYR A 31 -11.54 1.00 4.57
CA TYR A 31 -11.30 1.28 5.97
C TYR A 31 -10.79 2.71 6.14
N GLN A 32 -11.48 3.46 7.00
CA GLN A 32 -11.20 4.86 7.33
C GLN A 32 -11.10 4.98 8.86
N PRO A 33 -9.92 4.72 9.45
CA PRO A 33 -9.73 4.83 10.90
C PRO A 33 -10.05 6.24 11.40
N VAL A 34 -10.56 6.33 12.63
CA VAL A 34 -10.79 7.63 13.28
C VAL A 34 -9.60 8.01 14.17
N GLU A 35 -9.51 9.29 14.57
CA GLU A 35 -8.37 9.81 15.34
C GLU A 35 -8.39 9.44 16.85
N ARG A 36 -9.02 8.32 17.21
CA ARG A 36 -9.19 7.89 18.61
C ARG A 36 -8.32 6.66 18.91
N GLY A 37 -7.58 6.71 20.02
CA GLY A 37 -6.78 5.59 20.49
C GLY A 37 -5.73 5.16 19.46
N PHE A 38 -5.56 3.85 19.30
CA PHE A 38 -4.54 3.28 18.41
C PHE A 38 -4.85 3.48 16.92
N GLU A 39 -6.11 3.72 16.55
CA GLU A 39 -6.49 3.99 15.15
C GLU A 39 -5.77 5.22 14.58
N ARG A 40 -5.41 6.20 15.42
CA ARG A 40 -4.57 7.32 15.01
C ARG A 40 -3.21 6.88 14.45
N GLU A 41 -2.57 5.88 15.06
CA GLU A 41 -1.31 5.33 14.57
C GLU A 41 -1.50 4.50 13.31
N VAL A 42 -2.61 3.75 13.22
CA VAL A 42 -2.99 3.04 12.00
C VAL A 42 -3.18 4.01 10.83
N GLN A 43 -3.87 5.13 11.05
CA GLN A 43 -4.05 6.17 10.05
C GLN A 43 -2.72 6.72 9.53
N LYS A 44 -1.77 7.03 10.42
CA LYS A 44 -0.42 7.48 10.04
C LYS A 44 0.30 6.45 9.17
N ARG A 45 0.23 5.16 9.52
CA ARG A 45 0.82 4.07 8.72
C ARG A 45 0.17 3.93 7.34
N LEU A 46 -1.16 4.00 7.26
CA LEU A 46 -1.87 3.98 5.98
C LEU A 46 -1.47 5.18 5.10
N THR A 47 -1.34 6.37 5.67
CA THR A 47 -0.84 7.56 4.94
C THR A 47 0.59 7.37 4.46
N TYR A 48 1.48 6.79 5.28
CA TYR A 48 2.86 6.50 4.90
C TYR A 48 2.93 5.54 3.70
N TRP A 49 2.23 4.40 3.76
CA TRP A 49 2.18 3.44 2.66
C TRP A 49 1.54 4.00 1.39
N LYS A 50 0.57 4.90 1.51
CA LYS A 50 0.02 5.62 0.34
C LYS A 50 1.11 6.44 -0.35
N LYS A 51 1.89 7.22 0.42
CA LYS A 51 2.99 8.02 -0.12
C LYS A 51 4.07 7.16 -0.77
N LEU A 52 4.49 6.07 -0.12
CA LEU A 52 5.46 5.13 -0.71
C LEU A 52 4.98 4.59 -2.04
N ARG A 53 3.70 4.20 -2.12
CA ARG A 53 3.12 3.72 -3.37
C ARG A 53 3.13 4.77 -4.47
N ASP A 54 2.79 6.03 -4.15
CA ASP A 54 2.82 7.13 -5.11
C ASP A 54 4.25 7.35 -5.66
N VAL A 55 5.29 7.13 -4.84
CA VAL A 55 6.70 7.20 -5.27
C VAL A 55 7.03 6.05 -6.23
N PHE A 56 6.70 4.81 -5.89
CA PHE A 56 6.95 3.65 -6.75
C PHE A 56 6.20 3.72 -8.09
N GLN A 57 4.98 4.25 -8.09
CA GLN A 57 4.22 4.44 -9.33
C GLN A 57 4.83 5.52 -10.23
N LYS A 58 5.42 6.57 -9.64
CA LYS A 58 6.10 7.64 -10.40
C LYS A 58 7.46 7.23 -10.94
N SER A 59 8.19 6.34 -10.27
CA SER A 59 9.50 5.87 -10.74
C SER A 59 9.44 4.90 -11.91
N ASN A 60 8.25 4.36 -12.21
CA ASN A 60 8.01 3.47 -13.35
C ASN A 60 7.48 4.20 -14.60
N PHE A 61 7.52 5.54 -14.62
CA PHE A 61 7.27 6.41 -15.77
C PHE A 61 8.52 7.24 -16.08
#